data_AF-A0A1H6ASX0-F1
#
_entry.id   AF-A0A1H6ASX0-F1
#
_cell.length_a   1.000
_cell.length_b   1.000
_cell.length_c   1.000
_cell.angle_alpha   90.00
_cell.angle_beta   90.00
_cell.angle_gamma   90.00
#
_symmetry.space_group_name_H-M   'P 1'
#
loop_
_entity.id
_entity.type
_entity.pdbx_description
1 polymer ?
#
loop_
_entity_poly.entity_id
_entity_poly.type
_entity_poly.pdbx_seq_one_letter_code
_entity_poly.pdbx_strand_id
1 'polypeptide(L)'
;DYQTIVTNCQYIIRLLAEFRIFIYYNFKKRETKLKSIEGNSANFLALRGLYTGQRIAGNVYYNENYAISIGPTWGFQRKKENFNTLFSIGPVYYFDLTGTSNWLPIFFELNLGFHLNKK
;
A
#
# COMPACT_ATOMS: atom_id res chain seq x y z
N ASP A 1 -21.78 36.77 -3.25
CA ASP A 1 -21.40 36.07 -4.49
C ASP A 1 -19.89 35.94 -4.60
N TYR A 2 -19.34 34.81 -4.14
CA TYR A 2 -17.93 34.48 -4.35
C TYR A 2 -17.85 33.48 -5.50
N GLN A 3 -17.33 33.96 -6.63
CA GLN A 3 -17.08 33.19 -7.84
C GLN A 3 -16.05 32.09 -7.53
N THR A 4 -16.51 30.84 -7.44
CA THR A 4 -15.65 29.66 -7.39
C THR A 4 -15.03 29.46 -8.76
N ILE A 5 -13.72 29.70 -8.87
CA ILE A 5 -12.95 29.24 -10.02
C ILE A 5 -13.00 27.70 -9.99
N VAL A 6 -13.85 27.11 -10.83
CA VAL A 6 -13.90 25.66 -11.04
C VAL A 6 -12.65 25.28 -11.82
N THR A 7 -11.55 25.03 -11.10
CA THR A 7 -10.44 24.27 -11.66
C THR A 7 -10.89 22.81 -11.76
N ASN A 8 -10.99 22.30 -12.99
CA ASN A 8 -11.34 20.88 -13.25
C ASN A 8 -10.33 19.88 -12.64
N CYS A 9 -9.17 20.35 -12.16
CA CYS A 9 -8.17 19.53 -11.49
C CYS A 9 -8.41 19.53 -9.99
N GLN A 10 -8.80 18.38 -9.45
CA GLN A 10 -8.93 18.15 -8.01
C GLN A 10 -7.63 17.58 -7.45
N TYR A 11 -7.17 18.11 -6.32
CA TYR A 11 -5.97 17.64 -5.63
C TYR A 11 -6.12 17.69 -4.11
N ILE A 12 -5.38 16.81 -3.44
CA ILE A 12 -5.28 16.71 -1.97
C ILE A 12 -3.84 16.34 -1.63
N ILE A 13 -3.26 17.06 -0.68
CA ILE A 13 -1.94 16.78 -0.09
C ILE A 13 -2.15 16.35 1.35
N ARG A 14 -1.65 15.17 1.71
CA ARG A 14 -1.77 14.55 3.04
C ARG A 14 -0.51 13.82 3.42
N LEU A 15 -0.29 13.70 4.73
CA LEU A 15 0.69 12.77 5.29
C LEU A 15 0.11 11.36 5.25
N LEU A 16 0.91 10.39 4.81
CA LEU A 16 0.62 8.96 4.92
C LEU A 16 1.78 8.25 5.58
N ALA A 17 1.47 7.29 6.44
CA ALA A 17 2.45 6.40 7.04
C ALA A 17 1.95 4.97 6.95
N GLU A 18 2.79 4.07 6.43
CA GLU A 18 2.45 2.66 6.26
C GLU A 18 3.39 1.77 7.06
N PHE A 19 2.83 0.76 7.71
CA PHE A 19 3.59 -0.30 8.35
C PHE A 19 3.15 -1.67 7.83
N ARG A 20 4.12 -2.59 7.71
CA ARG A 20 3.89 -3.95 7.22
C ARG A 20 4.75 -4.96 7.97
N ILE A 21 4.13 -6.07 8.34
CA ILE A 21 4.80 -7.23 8.93
C ILE A 21 4.59 -8.43 8.00
N PHE A 22 5.67 -9.05 7.53
CA PHE A 22 5.64 -10.13 6.54
C PHE A 22 5.92 -11.50 7.15
N ILE A 23 5.18 -12.51 6.70
CA ILE A 23 5.42 -13.93 6.96
C ILE A 23 5.54 -14.64 5.60
N TYR A 24 6.77 -15.03 5.24
CA TYR A 24 7.05 -15.74 3.99
C TYR A 24 6.93 -17.25 4.17
N TYR A 25 6.31 -17.94 3.20
CA TYR A 25 5.94 -19.36 3.39
C TYR A 25 6.36 -20.33 2.28
N ASN A 26 6.93 -19.88 1.17
CA ASN A 26 7.17 -20.75 0.01
C ASN A 26 8.62 -20.81 -0.51
N PHE A 27 9.61 -20.37 0.27
CA PHE A 27 11.03 -20.41 -0.13
C PHE A 27 11.47 -21.82 -0.57
N LYS A 28 11.24 -22.83 0.29
CA LYS A 28 11.59 -24.23 0.00
C LYS A 28 10.95 -24.76 -1.29
N LYS A 29 9.67 -24.46 -1.52
CA LYS A 29 8.94 -24.84 -2.74
C LYS A 29 9.49 -24.18 -4.00
N ARG A 30 10.12 -23.00 -3.88
CA ARG A 30 10.74 -22.29 -5.01
C ARG A 30 12.11 -22.86 -5.34
N GLU A 31 12.92 -23.08 -4.31
CA GLU A 31 14.23 -23.69 -4.43
C GLU A 31 14.17 -25.07 -5.10
N THR A 32 13.24 -25.94 -4.69
CA THR A 32 13.04 -27.26 -5.31
C THR A 32 12.61 -27.19 -6.78
N LYS A 33 12.06 -26.06 -7.21
CA LYS A 33 11.68 -25.79 -8.60
C LYS A 33 12.73 -24.98 -9.36
N LEU A 34 13.95 -24.86 -8.82
CA LEU A 34 15.05 -24.08 -9.37
C LEU A 34 14.65 -22.61 -9.66
N LYS A 35 13.74 -22.05 -8.85
CA LYS A 35 13.31 -20.65 -8.94
C LYS A 35 14.11 -19.82 -7.95
N SER A 36 14.57 -18.63 -8.39
CA SER A 36 15.31 -17.71 -7.51
C SER A 36 14.53 -17.36 -6.24
N ILE A 37 15.22 -17.39 -5.11
CA ILE A 37 14.77 -16.90 -3.79
C ILE A 37 15.46 -15.59 -3.40
N GLU A 38 16.32 -15.07 -4.27
CA GLU A 38 17.09 -13.84 -4.06
C GLU A 38 16.16 -12.64 -3.82
N GLY A 39 16.59 -11.71 -2.95
CA GLY A 39 15.82 -10.51 -2.63
C GLY A 39 14.44 -10.83 -2.04
N ASN A 40 14.35 -11.87 -1.19
CA ASN A 40 13.10 -12.36 -0.62
C ASN A 40 12.04 -12.72 -1.67
N SER A 41 12.48 -13.29 -2.79
CA SER A 41 11.58 -13.73 -3.86
C SER A 41 10.70 -14.89 -3.38
N ALA A 42 9.58 -14.58 -2.74
CA ALA A 42 8.65 -15.53 -2.14
C ALA A 42 7.21 -15.00 -2.11
N ASN A 43 6.27 -15.86 -1.73
CA ASN A 43 4.92 -15.46 -1.36
C ASN A 43 4.88 -15.19 0.13
N PHE A 44 3.99 -14.28 0.53
CA PHE A 44 3.84 -13.89 1.91
C PHE A 44 2.36 -13.75 2.30
N LEU A 45 2.12 -13.90 3.60
CA LEU A 45 1.02 -13.28 4.32
C LEU A 45 1.59 -12.03 5.01
N ALA A 46 0.84 -10.94 5.07
CA ALA A 46 1.26 -9.75 5.78
C ALA A 46 0.12 -9.12 6.58
N LEU A 47 0.44 -8.57 7.74
CA LEU A 47 -0.42 -7.59 8.40
C LEU A 47 -0.01 -6.21 7.90
N ARG A 48 -0.94 -5.49 7.27
CA ARG A 48 -0.73 -4.17 6.71
C ARG A 48 -1.54 -3.15 7.51
N GLY A 49 -0.93 -2.02 7.82
CA GLY A 49 -1.65 -0.88 8.34
C GLY A 49 -1.20 0.43 7.69
N LEU A 50 -2.18 1.30 7.45
CA LEU A 50 -2.02 2.57 6.79
C LEU A 50 -2.68 3.66 7.63
N TYR A 51 -1.89 4.63 8.05
CA TYR A 51 -2.38 5.87 8.64
C TYR A 51 -2.44 6.96 7.56
N THR A 52 -3.60 7.61 7.47
CA THR A 52 -3.85 8.76 6.60
C THR A 52 -4.13 9.97 7.47
N GLY A 53 -3.25 10.97 7.38
CA GLY A 53 -3.35 12.20 8.15
C GLY A 53 -4.42 13.16 7.62
N GLN A 54 -4.64 14.23 8.38
CA GLN A 54 -5.43 15.38 7.94
C GLN A 54 -4.87 16.00 6.65
N ARG A 55 -5.71 16.67 5.87
CA ARG A 55 -5.28 17.43 4.70
C ARG A 55 -4.39 18.59 5.12
N ILE A 56 -3.32 18.76 4.35
CA ILE A 56 -2.40 19.90 4.45
C ILE A 56 -2.81 20.97 3.43
N ALA A 57 -3.16 20.56 2.20
CA ALA A 57 -3.67 21.46 1.14
C ALA A 57 -4.56 20.69 0.15
N GLY A 58 -5.47 21.38 -0.54
CA GLY A 58 -6.32 20.77 -1.57
C GLY A 58 -7.58 21.59 -1.86
N ASN A 59 -8.24 21.29 -2.97
CA ASN A 59 -9.50 21.95 -3.39
C ASN A 59 -10.73 21.01 -3.32
N VAL A 60 -10.58 19.84 -2.69
CA VAL A 60 -11.67 18.90 -2.44
C VAL A 60 -12.26 19.16 -1.06
N TYR A 61 -13.59 19.28 -0.98
CA TYR A 61 -14.36 19.42 0.27
C TYR A 61 -14.94 18.07 0.65
N TYR A 62 -14.15 17.24 1.34
CA TYR A 62 -14.61 16.05 2.04
C TYR A 62 -14.54 16.32 3.55
N ASN A 63 -15.28 15.61 4.41
CA ASN A 63 -15.11 15.76 5.86
C ASN A 63 -13.81 15.06 6.27
N GLU A 64 -12.76 15.81 6.59
CA GLU A 64 -11.39 15.31 6.58
C GLU A 64 -10.88 14.95 7.97
N ASN A 65 -11.09 13.69 8.36
CA ASN A 65 -10.51 13.16 9.58
C ASN A 65 -9.32 12.23 9.30
N TYR A 66 -8.51 12.04 10.34
CA TYR A 66 -7.51 10.99 10.40
C TYR A 66 -8.17 9.64 10.17
N ALA A 67 -7.60 8.81 9.30
CA ALA A 67 -8.08 7.46 9.05
C ALA A 67 -6.97 6.45 9.26
N ILE A 68 -7.31 5.33 9.89
CA ILE A 68 -6.43 4.17 10.01
C ILE A 68 -7.10 3.04 9.26
N SER A 69 -6.34 2.36 8.41
CA SER A 69 -6.73 1.10 7.78
C SER A 69 -5.82 0.01 8.27
N ILE A 70 -6.36 -1.15 8.63
CA ILE A 70 -5.58 -2.31 9.05
C ILE A 70 -6.22 -3.60 8.54
N GLY A 71 -5.40 -4.54 8.09
CA GLY A 71 -5.91 -5.84 7.67
C GLY A 71 -4.85 -6.80 7.18
N PRO A 72 -5.22 -8.09 7.07
CA PRO A 72 -4.37 -9.09 6.46
C PRO A 72 -4.32 -8.91 4.94
N THR A 73 -3.16 -9.17 4.36
CA THR A 73 -2.95 -9.20 2.91
C THR A 73 -2.14 -10.42 2.53
N TRP A 74 -2.37 -10.93 1.33
CA TRP A 74 -1.57 -12.01 0.73
C TRP A 74 -0.94 -11.50 -0.54
N GLY A 75 0.28 -11.93 -0.79
CA GLY A 75 1.02 -11.37 -1.90
C GLY A 75 2.26 -12.14 -2.25
N PHE A 76 3.04 -11.51 -3.12
CA PHE A 76 4.34 -12.01 -3.50
C PHE A 76 5.33 -10.88 -3.75
N GLN A 77 6.59 -11.18 -3.49
CA GLN A 77 7.74 -10.36 -3.87
C GLN A 77 8.61 -11.13 -4.85
N ARG A 78 9.12 -10.45 -5.87
CA ARG A 78 10.04 -11.01 -6.88
C ARG A 78 11.17 -10.02 -7.15
N LYS A 79 12.38 -10.53 -7.21
CA LYS A 79 13.54 -9.86 -7.77
C LYS A 79 13.91 -10.51 -9.08
N LYS A 80 14.07 -9.70 -10.13
CA LYS A 80 14.64 -10.10 -11.41
C LYS A 80 15.74 -9.10 -11.74
N GLU A 81 17.00 -9.54 -11.66
CA GLU A 81 18.17 -8.68 -11.88
C GLU A 81 18.10 -7.43 -10.97
N ASN A 82 17.99 -6.24 -11.57
CA ASN A 82 17.92 -4.96 -10.87
C ASN A 82 16.48 -4.50 -10.58
N PHE A 83 15.47 -5.30 -10.93
CA PHE A 83 14.07 -4.93 -10.76
C PHE A 83 13.42 -5.74 -9.63
N ASN A 84 12.74 -5.06 -8.73
CA ASN A 84 11.90 -5.67 -7.70
C ASN A 84 10.44 -5.35 -7.96
N THR A 85 9.60 -6.35 -7.72
CA THR A 85 8.15 -6.21 -7.75
C THR A 85 7.58 -6.80 -6.48
N LEU A 86 6.68 -6.07 -5.83
CA LEU A 86 5.82 -6.59 -4.77
C LEU A 86 4.37 -6.33 -5.15
N PHE A 87 3.55 -7.37 -5.07
CA PHE A 87 2.11 -7.26 -5.19
C PHE A 87 1.46 -7.82 -3.93
N SER A 88 0.49 -7.10 -3.37
CA SER A 88 -0.31 -7.55 -2.24
C SER A 88 -1.78 -7.25 -2.48
N ILE A 89 -2.67 -8.09 -1.95
CA ILE A 89 -4.12 -7.88 -1.97
C ILE A 89 -4.74 -8.45 -0.71
N GLY A 90 -5.76 -7.79 -0.16
CA GLY A 90 -6.55 -8.33 0.93
C GLY A 90 -7.60 -7.36 1.45
N PRO A 91 -8.45 -7.80 2.37
CA PRO A 91 -9.41 -6.92 3.03
C PRO A 91 -8.70 -6.05 4.07
N VAL A 92 -9.20 -4.82 4.23
CA VAL A 92 -8.82 -3.95 5.34
C VAL A 92 -10.06 -3.42 6.02
N TYR A 93 -10.00 -3.32 7.34
CA TYR A 93 -10.94 -2.54 8.12
C TYR A 93 -10.38 -1.13 8.25
N TYR A 94 -11.16 -0.12 7.88
CA TYR A 94 -10.77 1.28 8.07
C TYR A 94 -11.72 1.98 9.02
N PHE A 95 -11.18 2.91 9.80
CA PHE A 95 -11.93 3.73 10.74
C PHE A 95 -11.30 5.11 10.87
N ASP A 96 -12.12 6.11 11.17
CA ASP A 96 -11.71 7.48 11.45
C ASP A 96 -12.03 7.91 12.88
N LEU A 97 -11.52 9.07 13.29
CA LEU A 97 -11.76 9.63 14.63
C LEU A 97 -13.18 10.21 14.82
N THR A 98 -13.99 10.27 13.77
CA THR A 98 -15.41 10.67 13.84
C THR A 98 -16.36 9.50 14.05
N GLY A 99 -15.84 8.28 14.14
CA GLY A 99 -16.62 7.06 14.33
C GLY A 99 -17.11 6.42 13.04
N THR A 100 -16.74 6.96 11.88
CA THR A 100 -16.98 6.29 10.60
C THR A 100 -16.04 5.10 10.49
N SER A 101 -16.56 3.95 10.12
CA SER A 101 -15.76 2.77 9.83
C SER A 101 -16.42 1.90 8.79
N ASN A 102 -15.62 1.14 8.05
CA ASN A 102 -16.13 0.16 7.12
C ASN A 102 -15.05 -0.87 6.76
N TRP A 103 -15.49 -1.92 6.08
CA TRP A 103 -14.61 -2.87 5.41
C TRP A 103 -14.37 -2.44 3.97
N LEU A 104 -13.12 -2.48 3.54
CA LEU A 104 -12.74 -2.45 2.14
C LEU A 104 -12.30 -3.86 1.74
N PRO A 105 -13.14 -4.65 1.04
CA PRO A 105 -12.85 -6.05 0.74
C PRO A 105 -11.62 -6.26 -0.14
N ILE A 106 -11.33 -5.28 -1.01
CA ILE A 106 -10.23 -5.32 -1.96
C ILE A 106 -9.36 -4.09 -1.76
N PHE A 107 -8.25 -4.29 -1.06
CA PHE A 107 -7.17 -3.33 -0.95
C PHE A 107 -5.92 -3.97 -1.54
N PHE A 108 -5.41 -3.41 -2.64
CA PHE A 108 -4.24 -3.94 -3.32
C PHE A 108 -3.07 -2.94 -3.32
N GLU A 109 -1.89 -3.47 -3.54
CA GLU A 109 -0.64 -2.74 -3.60
C GLU A 109 0.22 -3.28 -4.74
N LEU A 110 0.88 -2.38 -5.46
CA LEU A 110 1.90 -2.73 -6.43
C LEU A 110 3.11 -1.82 -6.23
N ASN A 111 4.22 -2.38 -5.75
CA ASN A 111 5.49 -1.68 -5.67
C ASN A 111 6.41 -2.16 -6.78
N LEU A 112 6.91 -1.22 -7.56
CA LEU A 112 7.92 -1.44 -8.59
C LEU A 112 9.18 -0.67 -8.18
N GLY A 113 10.31 -1.36 -8.09
CA GLY A 113 11.57 -0.76 -7.66
C GLY A 113 12.71 -1.13 -8.59
N PHE A 114 13.61 -0.19 -8.85
CA PHE A 114 14.83 -0.40 -9.62
C PHE A 114 16.05 -0.16 -8.73
N HIS A 115 16.98 -1.11 -8.73
CA HIS A 115 18.29 -0.96 -8.12
C HIS A 115 19.20 -0.18 -9.07
N LEU A 116 19.52 1.05 -8.69
CA LEU A 116 20.48 1.89 -9.40
C LEU A 116 21.90 1.54 -8.96
N ASN A 117 22.40 0.36 -9.35
CA ASN A 117 23.84 0.11 -9.22
C ASN A 117 24.57 0.95 -10.26
N LYS A 118 25.41 1.89 -9.80
CA LYS A 118 26.56 2.35 -10.57
C LYS A 118 27.60 1.23 -10.49
N LYS A 119 28.04 0.74 -11.64
CA LYS A 119 29.22 -0.13 -11.74
C LYS A 119 30.42 0.55 -11.10
#